data_AF-C1KJQ5-F1
#
_entry.id   AF-C1KJQ5-F1
#
_cell.length_a   1.000
_cell.length_b   1.000
_cell.length_c   1.000
_cell.angle_alpha   90.00
_cell.angle_beta   90.00
_cell.angle_gamma   90.00
#
_symmetry.space_group_name_H-M   'P 1'
#
loop_
_entity.id
_entity.type
_entity.pdbx_description
1 polymer ?
#
loop_
_entity_poly.entity_id
_entity_poly.type
_entity_poly.pdbx_seq_one_letter_code
_entity_poly.pdbx_strand_id
1 'polypeptide(L)'
;VDWKDRRMWPTVVPILGVTFCAASQAFWWVNFRLPFGAVFAALGLLIGEWINRYVNFWGWTYFPISLVFPSALIVPAIWLDVILLLSGSYVITAIVGSLGRGLLFYPNNWPAIAAFHQATEQHGQLMTLADLIGFHFVRTSMPEYIRMVERGTLRTF
;
A
#
# COMPACT_ATOMS: atom_id res chain seq x y z
N VAL A 1 -6.60 -1.67 -8.70
CA VAL A 1 -5.92 -0.35 -8.87
C VAL A 1 -6.88 0.78 -8.55
N ASP A 2 -8.10 0.69 -9.05
CA ASP A 2 -9.32 1.45 -8.70
C ASP A 2 -9.68 1.54 -7.20
N TRP A 3 -9.02 0.82 -6.30
CA TRP A 3 -9.21 0.98 -4.85
C TRP A 3 -8.15 1.88 -4.18
N LYS A 4 -7.07 2.22 -4.89
CA LYS A 4 -5.93 2.99 -4.35
C LYS A 4 -6.25 4.49 -4.39
N ASP A 5 -7.22 4.91 -3.60
CA ASP A 5 -7.73 6.29 -3.54
C ASP A 5 -6.86 7.22 -2.68
N ARG A 6 -7.35 8.44 -2.40
CA ARG A 6 -6.62 9.45 -1.63
C ARG A 6 -6.95 9.46 -0.14
N ARG A 7 -7.99 8.77 0.30
CA ARG A 7 -8.49 8.82 1.67
C ARG A 7 -8.42 7.47 2.37
N MET A 8 -9.08 6.45 1.84
CA MET A 8 -9.24 5.18 2.55
C MET A 8 -7.97 4.36 2.48
N TRP A 9 -7.43 4.15 1.28
CA TRP A 9 -6.22 3.39 1.04
C TRP A 9 -4.98 3.90 1.80
N PRO A 10 -4.61 5.20 1.73
CA PRO A 10 -3.46 5.72 2.46
C PRO A 10 -3.69 5.85 3.98
N THR A 11 -4.90 5.58 4.47
CA THR A 11 -5.19 5.52 5.91
C THR A 11 -5.10 4.08 6.40
N VAL A 12 -5.86 3.18 5.80
CA VAL A 12 -6.02 1.81 6.27
C VAL A 12 -4.74 1.00 6.12
N VAL A 13 -4.04 1.12 4.97
CA VAL A 13 -2.85 0.29 4.70
C VAL A 13 -1.69 0.64 5.64
N PRO A 14 -1.36 1.92 5.90
CA PRO A 14 -0.35 2.24 6.90
C PRO A 14 -0.73 1.78 8.30
N ILE A 15 -1.97 2.02 8.76
CA ILE A 15 -2.40 1.66 10.11
C ILE A 15 -2.33 0.14 10.32
N LEU A 16 -2.88 -0.65 9.40
CA LEU A 16 -2.87 -2.11 9.54
C LEU A 16 -1.47 -2.69 9.26
N GLY A 17 -0.73 -2.14 8.30
CA GLY A 17 0.57 -2.68 7.90
C GLY A 17 1.69 -2.48 8.90
N VAL A 18 1.55 -1.60 9.90
CA VAL A 18 2.60 -1.38 10.92
C VAL A 18 2.66 -2.51 11.95
N THR A 19 1.56 -3.24 12.13
CA THR A 19 1.38 -4.26 13.17
C THR A 19 2.53 -5.29 13.21
N PHE A 20 2.71 -6.05 12.12
CA PHE A 20 3.77 -7.05 12.02
C PHE A 20 5.17 -6.44 11.90
N CYS A 21 5.30 -5.22 11.36
CA CYS A 21 6.58 -4.52 11.35
C CYS A 21 7.05 -4.25 12.80
N ALA A 22 6.18 -3.73 13.65
CA ALA A 22 6.48 -3.46 15.05
C ALA A 22 6.76 -4.75 15.85
N ALA A 23 5.94 -5.79 15.67
CA ALA A 23 6.16 -7.07 16.34
C ALA A 23 7.48 -7.74 15.91
N SER A 24 7.78 -7.71 14.61
CA SER A 24 9.04 -8.22 14.06
C SER A 24 10.25 -7.42 14.57
N GLN A 25 10.15 -6.10 14.67
CA GLN A 25 11.19 -5.28 15.31
C GLN A 25 11.39 -5.66 16.78
N ALA A 26 10.33 -5.86 17.56
CA ALA A 26 10.46 -6.28 18.95
C ALA A 26 11.25 -7.60 19.04
N PHE A 27 10.99 -8.56 18.17
CA PHE A 27 11.74 -9.81 18.13
C PHE A 27 13.21 -9.64 17.72
N TRP A 28 13.48 -9.04 16.56
CA TRP A 28 14.82 -8.96 15.99
C TRP A 28 15.74 -8.00 16.75
N TRP A 29 15.20 -6.87 17.21
CA TRP A 29 15.98 -5.85 17.89
C TRP A 29 16.29 -6.23 19.34
N VAL A 30 15.31 -6.73 20.09
CA VAL A 30 15.50 -7.03 21.52
C VAL A 30 16.43 -8.22 21.71
N ASN A 31 16.23 -9.29 20.93
CA ASN A 31 16.97 -10.54 21.12
C ASN A 31 18.35 -10.53 20.44
N PHE A 32 18.48 -9.87 19.28
CA PHE A 32 19.68 -10.00 18.44
C PHE A 32 20.33 -8.65 18.08
N ARG A 33 19.72 -7.51 18.44
CA ARG A 33 20.16 -6.18 17.99
C ARG A 33 20.26 -6.05 16.47
N LEU A 34 19.45 -6.81 15.74
CA LEU A 34 19.44 -6.80 14.29
C LEU A 34 18.45 -5.74 13.77
N PRO A 35 18.90 -4.72 13.01
CA PRO A 35 18.09 -3.56 12.62
C PRO A 35 17.35 -3.77 11.30
N PHE A 36 16.61 -4.87 11.16
CA PHE A 36 15.87 -5.17 9.92
C PHE A 36 14.45 -5.71 10.17
N GLY A 37 13.91 -5.53 11.38
CA GLY A 37 12.65 -6.15 11.76
C GLY A 37 11.45 -5.69 10.91
N ALA A 38 11.33 -4.39 10.63
CA ALA A 38 10.24 -3.87 9.81
C ALA A 38 10.38 -4.30 8.34
N VAL A 39 11.60 -4.22 7.79
CA VAL A 39 11.90 -4.65 6.42
C VAL A 39 11.67 -6.16 6.26
N PHE A 40 12.01 -6.98 7.26
CA PHE A 40 11.76 -8.42 7.23
C PHE A 40 10.27 -8.74 7.03
N ALA A 41 9.39 -8.08 7.79
CA ALA A 41 7.95 -8.26 7.67
C ALA A 41 7.40 -7.68 6.35
N ALA A 42 7.80 -6.47 5.99
CA ALA A 42 7.31 -5.80 4.78
C ALA A 42 7.74 -6.52 3.49
N LEU A 43 8.97 -7.02 3.45
CA LEU A 43 9.48 -7.79 2.31
C LEU A 43 8.80 -9.15 2.21
N GLY A 44 8.60 -9.85 3.34
CA GLY A 44 7.87 -11.12 3.36
C GLY A 44 6.44 -10.97 2.82
N LEU A 45 5.73 -9.91 3.24
CA LEU A 45 4.41 -9.59 2.71
C LEU A 45 4.46 -9.33 1.20
N LEU A 46 5.38 -8.48 0.73
CA LEU A 46 5.47 -8.14 -0.69
C LEU A 46 5.83 -9.33 -1.57
N ILE A 47 6.72 -10.22 -1.12
CA ILE A 47 7.04 -11.45 -1.86
C ILE A 47 5.79 -12.31 -1.98
N GLY A 48 5.09 -12.56 -0.87
CA GLY A 48 3.85 -13.34 -0.87
C GLY A 48 2.76 -12.73 -1.76
N GLU A 49 2.59 -11.41 -1.69
CA GLU A 49 1.66 -10.69 -2.56
C GLU A 49 2.08 -10.82 -4.03
N TRP A 50 3.30 -10.46 -4.41
CA TRP A 50 3.76 -10.50 -5.80
C TRP A 50 3.67 -11.89 -6.42
N ILE A 51 4.10 -12.94 -5.70
CA ILE A 51 3.93 -14.33 -6.16
C ILE A 51 2.44 -14.61 -6.43
N ASN A 52 1.56 -14.27 -5.49
CA ASN A 52 0.13 -14.51 -5.65
C ASN A 52 -0.50 -13.69 -6.79
N ARG A 53 -0.10 -12.42 -6.96
CA ARG A 53 -0.61 -11.57 -8.05
C ARG A 53 -0.17 -12.07 -9.42
N TYR A 54 1.08 -12.54 -9.54
CA TYR A 54 1.59 -13.08 -10.81
C TYR A 54 1.05 -14.48 -11.11
N VAL A 55 1.14 -15.42 -10.17
CA VAL A 55 0.80 -16.83 -10.42
C VAL A 55 -0.71 -17.04 -10.47
N ASN A 56 -1.49 -16.41 -9.56
CA ASN A 56 -2.92 -16.66 -9.46
C ASN A 56 -3.76 -15.59 -10.18
N PHE A 57 -3.63 -14.32 -9.79
CA PHE A 57 -4.46 -13.26 -10.39
C PHE A 57 -4.22 -13.11 -11.88
N TRP A 58 -2.95 -13.09 -12.31
CA TRP A 58 -2.61 -13.08 -13.72
C TRP A 58 -2.55 -14.48 -14.32
N GLY A 59 -1.71 -15.37 -13.77
CA GLY A 59 -1.41 -16.67 -14.40
C GLY A 59 -2.60 -17.62 -14.49
N TRP A 60 -3.53 -17.58 -13.55
CA TRP A 60 -4.69 -18.47 -13.52
C TRP A 60 -5.99 -17.76 -13.94
N THR A 61 -6.19 -16.51 -13.52
CA THR A 61 -7.45 -15.78 -13.74
C THR A 61 -7.34 -14.61 -14.72
N TYR A 62 -6.16 -14.40 -15.31
CA TYR A 62 -5.90 -13.48 -16.42
C TYR A 62 -6.22 -12.01 -16.17
N PHE A 63 -6.24 -11.58 -14.89
CA PHE A 63 -6.30 -10.15 -14.56
C PHE A 63 -4.95 -9.49 -14.78
N PRO A 64 -4.89 -8.34 -15.49
CA PRO A 64 -3.62 -7.70 -15.82
C PRO A 64 -2.92 -7.22 -14.55
N ILE A 65 -1.58 -7.26 -14.54
CA ILE A 65 -0.78 -6.81 -13.39
C ILE A 65 -1.07 -5.35 -13.03
N SER A 66 -1.41 -4.51 -14.01
CA SER A 66 -1.86 -3.13 -13.79
C SER A 66 -3.12 -3.02 -12.91
N LEU A 67 -4.00 -4.03 -12.90
CA LEU A 67 -5.16 -4.06 -12.01
C LEU A 67 -4.78 -4.49 -10.59
N VAL A 68 -3.89 -5.47 -10.45
CA VAL A 68 -3.74 -6.27 -9.23
C VAL A 68 -2.46 -6.04 -8.44
N PHE A 69 -1.59 -5.13 -8.85
CA PHE A 69 -0.31 -4.90 -8.15
C PHE A 69 -0.47 -4.47 -6.67
N PRO A 70 0.44 -4.92 -5.79
CA PRO A 70 0.42 -4.59 -4.36
C PRO A 70 0.81 -3.14 -4.06
N SER A 71 0.70 -2.75 -2.80
CA SER A 71 1.15 -1.44 -2.33
C SER A 71 2.62 -1.49 -1.92
N ALA A 72 3.39 -0.47 -2.26
CA ALA A 72 4.81 -0.40 -1.92
C ALA A 72 5.00 -0.02 -0.44
N LEU A 73 5.67 -0.91 0.31
CA LEU A 73 5.87 -0.78 1.77
C LEU A 73 7.33 -0.75 2.21
N ILE A 74 8.29 -0.99 1.30
CA ILE A 74 9.72 -1.10 1.64
C ILE A 74 10.29 0.23 2.14
N VAL A 75 10.10 1.34 1.43
CA VAL A 75 10.64 2.65 1.87
C VAL A 75 10.12 3.06 3.26
N PRO A 76 8.79 2.99 3.54
CA PRO A 76 8.28 3.22 4.90
C PRO A 76 8.82 2.23 5.95
N ALA A 77 9.13 0.99 5.58
CA ALA A 77 9.73 0.00 6.49
C ALA A 77 11.21 0.31 6.81
N ILE A 78 11.99 0.71 5.81
CA ILE A 78 13.38 1.14 5.98
C ILE A 78 13.45 2.34 6.93
N TRP A 79 12.57 3.33 6.76
CA TRP A 79 12.46 4.46 7.69
C TRP A 79 12.31 3.99 9.14
N LEU A 80 11.38 3.05 9.37
CA LEU A 80 11.06 2.56 10.71
C LEU A 80 12.23 1.78 11.34
N ASP A 81 12.95 0.96 10.56
CA ASP A 81 14.16 0.26 11.02
C ASP A 81 15.33 1.22 11.30
N VAL A 82 15.54 2.23 10.45
CA VAL A 82 16.63 3.20 10.61
C VAL A 82 16.39 4.08 11.85
N ILE A 83 15.16 4.53 12.11
CA ILE A 83 14.85 5.27 13.34
C ILE A 83 15.16 4.42 14.59
N LEU A 84 14.83 3.13 14.58
CA LEU A 84 15.14 2.23 15.69
C LEU A 84 16.65 2.01 15.85
N LEU A 85 17.36 1.85 14.74
CA LEU A 85 18.82 1.70 14.73
C LEU A 85 19.52 2.94 15.30
N LEU A 86 19.13 4.13 14.86
CA LEU A 86 19.79 5.38 15.25
C LEU A 86 19.47 5.80 16.69
N SER A 87 18.21 5.66 17.10
CA SER A 87 17.77 6.10 18.44
C SER A 87 17.98 5.06 19.53
N GLY A 88 18.00 3.77 19.18
CA GLY A 88 18.01 2.65 20.11
C GLY A 88 16.74 2.49 20.95
N SER A 89 15.71 3.31 20.72
CA SER A 89 14.51 3.39 21.57
C SER A 89 13.24 3.08 20.79
N TYR A 90 12.48 2.07 21.24
CA TYR A 90 11.18 1.76 20.67
C TYR A 90 10.15 2.88 20.89
N VAL A 91 10.33 3.72 21.93
CA VAL A 91 9.44 4.88 22.18
C VAL A 91 9.62 5.94 21.11
N ILE A 92 10.87 6.26 20.74
CA ILE A 92 11.16 7.21 19.66
C ILE A 92 10.67 6.65 18.32
N THR A 93 10.89 5.36 18.06
CA THR A 93 10.37 4.68 16.87
C THR A 93 8.85 4.67 16.80
N ALA A 94 8.16 4.48 17.94
CA ALA A 94 6.70 4.51 17.99
C ALA A 94 6.12 5.88 17.63
N ILE A 95 6.83 6.98 17.91
CA ILE A 95 6.39 8.34 17.59
C ILE A 95 6.87 8.75 16.20
N VAL A 96 8.19 8.90 16.02
CA VAL A 96 8.81 9.45 14.80
C VAL A 96 8.89 8.41 13.69
N GLY A 97 9.20 7.16 14.04
CA GLY A 97 9.25 6.04 13.10
C GLY A 97 7.88 5.78 12.48
N SER A 98 6.83 5.67 13.29
CA SER A 98 5.48 5.41 12.79
C SER A 98 4.89 6.61 12.03
N LEU A 99 5.15 7.86 12.47
CA LEU A 99 4.72 9.07 11.77
C LEU A 99 5.34 9.14 10.37
N GLY A 100 6.67 9.01 10.27
CA GLY A 100 7.33 9.03 8.97
C GLY A 100 6.90 7.85 8.09
N ARG A 101 6.67 6.66 8.66
CA ARG A 101 6.10 5.52 7.92
C ARG A 101 4.73 5.85 7.30
N GLY A 102 3.85 6.53 8.05
CA GLY A 102 2.55 6.98 7.56
C GLY A 102 2.69 7.99 6.42
N LEU A 103 3.50 9.03 6.63
CA LEU A 103 3.70 10.11 5.66
C LEU A 103 4.38 9.64 4.36
N LEU A 104 5.33 8.70 4.47
CA LEU A 104 6.06 8.17 3.32
C LEU A 104 5.24 7.19 2.46
N PHE A 105 4.09 6.73 2.94
CA PHE A 105 3.30 5.73 2.22
C PHE A 105 2.85 6.20 0.84
N TYR A 106 2.13 7.33 0.76
CA TYR A 106 1.60 7.82 -0.51
C TYR A 106 2.71 8.30 -1.47
N PRO A 107 3.71 9.08 -1.01
CA PRO A 107 4.85 9.48 -1.86
C PRO A 107 5.61 8.30 -2.45
N ASN A 108 5.86 7.24 -1.67
CA ASN A 108 6.55 6.05 -2.15
C ASN A 108 5.73 5.26 -3.19
N ASN A 109 4.40 5.28 -3.08
CA ASN A 109 3.56 4.59 -4.06
C ASN A 109 3.28 5.42 -5.31
N TRP A 110 3.35 6.75 -5.22
CA TRP A 110 3.02 7.67 -6.30
C TRP A 110 3.67 7.30 -7.65
N PRO A 111 4.97 6.96 -7.73
CA PRO A 111 5.60 6.55 -8.99
C PRO A 111 4.91 5.38 -9.70
N ALA A 112 4.33 4.44 -8.95
CA ALA A 112 3.64 3.29 -9.52
C ALA A 112 2.17 3.59 -9.87
N ILE A 113 1.51 4.52 -9.18
CA ILE A 113 0.07 4.80 -9.37
C ILE A 113 -0.21 5.99 -10.28
N ALA A 114 0.74 6.91 -10.46
CA ALA A 114 0.53 8.18 -11.17
C ALA A 114 0.07 7.96 -12.62
N ALA A 115 0.66 6.99 -13.32
CA ALA A 115 0.29 6.65 -14.69
C ALA A 115 -1.21 6.29 -14.82
N PHE A 116 -1.77 5.63 -13.81
CA PHE A 116 -3.19 5.23 -13.83
C PHE A 116 -4.17 6.34 -13.45
N HIS A 117 -3.67 7.50 -13.01
CA HIS A 117 -4.49 8.67 -12.71
C HIS A 117 -4.61 9.63 -13.91
N GLN A 118 -4.04 9.27 -15.07
CA GLN A 118 -4.31 9.99 -16.31
C GLN A 118 -5.80 9.94 -16.65
N ALA A 119 -6.32 11.07 -17.11
CA ALA A 119 -7.71 11.23 -17.52
C ALA A 119 -7.98 10.63 -18.90
N THR A 120 -9.15 10.04 -19.05
CA THR A 120 -9.70 9.56 -20.33
C THR A 120 -11.19 9.88 -20.38
N GLU A 121 -11.68 10.20 -21.57
CA GLU A 121 -13.11 10.36 -21.83
C GLU A 121 -13.66 9.04 -22.38
N GLN A 122 -14.81 8.62 -21.85
CA GLN A 122 -15.52 7.39 -22.21
C GLN A 122 -17.01 7.71 -22.27
N HIS A 123 -17.60 7.67 -23.47
CA HIS A 123 -19.04 7.88 -23.68
C HIS A 123 -19.58 9.18 -23.04
N GLY A 124 -18.85 10.29 -23.14
CA GLY A 124 -19.19 11.58 -22.55
C GLY A 124 -18.83 11.74 -21.08
N GLN A 125 -18.20 10.75 -20.44
CA GLN A 125 -17.83 10.77 -19.03
C GLN A 125 -16.32 10.76 -18.82
N LEU A 126 -15.85 11.52 -17.83
CA LEU A 126 -14.47 11.49 -17.39
C LEU A 126 -14.22 10.25 -16.53
N MET A 127 -13.20 9.49 -16.88
CA MET A 127 -12.69 8.37 -16.08
C MET A 127 -11.18 8.50 -15.90
N THR A 128 -10.64 7.91 -14.85
CA THR A 128 -9.19 7.64 -14.77
C THR A 128 -8.86 6.35 -15.51
N LEU A 129 -7.61 6.18 -15.94
CA LEU A 129 -7.16 4.87 -16.43
C LEU A 129 -7.35 3.76 -15.39
N ALA A 130 -7.21 4.06 -14.09
CA ALA A 130 -7.46 3.10 -13.01
C ALA A 130 -8.92 2.62 -12.99
N ASP A 131 -9.88 3.54 -13.11
CA ASP A 131 -11.31 3.20 -13.18
C ASP A 131 -11.60 2.39 -14.45
N LEU A 132 -11.02 2.78 -15.58
CA LEU A 132 -11.22 2.10 -16.86
C LEU A 132 -10.67 0.66 -16.83
N ILE A 133 -9.48 0.44 -16.24
CA ILE A 133 -8.94 -0.91 -16.03
C ILE A 133 -9.90 -1.73 -15.14
N GLY A 134 -10.42 -1.13 -14.07
CA GLY A 134 -11.40 -1.79 -13.19
C GLY A 134 -12.73 -2.12 -13.87
N PHE A 135 -13.11 -1.36 -14.90
CA PHE A 135 -14.30 -1.54 -15.71
C PHE A 135 -14.12 -2.60 -16.81
N HIS A 136 -13.01 -2.56 -17.56
CA HIS A 136 -12.73 -3.48 -18.66
C HIS A 136 -12.52 -4.92 -18.19
N PHE A 137 -11.75 -5.12 -17.11
CA PHE A 137 -11.42 -6.44 -16.62
C PHE A 137 -12.45 -6.89 -15.59
N VAL A 138 -13.54 -7.47 -16.10
CA VAL A 138 -14.74 -7.82 -15.33
C VAL A 138 -14.42 -8.74 -14.16
N ARG A 139 -14.75 -8.27 -12.97
CA ARG A 139 -14.67 -9.02 -11.71
C ARG A 139 -16.09 -9.40 -11.30
N THR A 140 -16.40 -10.68 -11.34
CA THR A 140 -17.77 -11.22 -11.16
C THR A 140 -18.47 -10.73 -9.89
N SER A 141 -17.71 -10.47 -8.83
CA SER A 141 -18.22 -10.06 -7.50
C SER A 141 -17.61 -8.75 -7.00
N MET A 142 -17.22 -7.83 -7.90
CA MET A 142 -16.69 -6.51 -7.53
C MET A 142 -17.50 -5.39 -8.22
N PRO A 143 -18.79 -5.23 -7.90
CA PRO A 143 -19.56 -4.10 -8.39
C PRO A 143 -19.00 -2.78 -7.84
N GLU A 144 -19.05 -1.70 -8.63
CA GLU A 144 -18.44 -0.41 -8.27
C GLU A 144 -18.87 0.08 -6.88
N TYR A 145 -20.15 -0.10 -6.52
CA TYR A 145 -20.71 0.43 -5.28
C TYR A 145 -20.09 -0.17 -4.01
N ILE A 146 -19.40 -1.32 -4.09
CA ILE A 146 -18.71 -1.92 -2.95
C ILE A 146 -17.38 -1.22 -2.63
N ARG A 147 -16.88 -0.37 -3.54
CA ARG A 147 -15.66 0.41 -3.34
C ARG A 147 -15.82 1.37 -2.17
N MET A 148 -14.90 1.25 -1.21
CA MET A 148 -14.72 2.23 -0.15
C MET A 148 -13.61 3.20 -0.55
N VAL A 149 -13.94 4.14 -1.42
CA VAL A 149 -13.03 5.19 -1.89
C VAL A 149 -13.60 6.56 -1.57
N GLU A 150 -12.78 7.60 -1.65
CA GLU A 150 -13.26 8.97 -1.54
C GLU A 150 -14.41 9.29 -2.52
N ARG A 151 -15.53 9.77 -1.97
CA ARG A 151 -16.72 10.23 -2.72
C ARG A 151 -17.12 11.68 -2.43
N GLY A 152 -16.18 12.46 -1.89
CA GLY A 152 -16.41 13.85 -1.48
C GLY A 152 -17.26 13.98 -0.22
N THR A 153 -17.08 15.07 0.52
CA THR A 153 -17.93 15.44 1.66
C THR A 153 -18.06 16.95 1.69
N LEU A 154 -19.13 17.48 2.28
CA LEU A 154 -19.36 18.93 2.44
C LEU A 154 -18.36 19.63 3.39
N ARG A 155 -17.37 18.89 3.90
CA ARG A 155 -16.36 19.37 4.86
C ARG A 155 -14.93 19.25 4.33
N THR A 156 -14.75 18.71 3.12
CA THR A 156 -13.43 18.60 2.48
C THR A 156 -13.09 19.93 1.82
N PHE A 157 -11.85 20.40 1.97
CA PHE A 157 -11.29 21.56 1.28
C PHE A 157 -10.18 21.11 0.33
#